data_AF-A0A7J4FZY1-F1
#
_entry.id   AF-A0A7J4FZY1-F1
#
_cell.length_a   1.000
_cell.length_b   1.000
_cell.length_c   1.000
_cell.angle_alpha   90.00
_cell.angle_beta   90.00
_cell.angle_gamma   90.00
#
_symmetry.space_group_name_H-M   'P 1'
#
loop_
_entity.id
_entity.type
_entity.pdbx_description
1 polymer ?
#
loop_
_entity_poly.entity_id
_entity_poly.type
_entity_poly.pdbx_seq_one_letter_code
_entity_poly.pdbx_strand_id
1 'polypeptide(L)'
;MADWIDPDGNPINIIETKKYEFDVFEKKLKKLEEILKTQEKRVGELEREYKEYKKVGDLIYQNMSTIDFILNEIRREHKKGPGWSAIGKKFSRKKFNGIEIDEIKNDGSIIINVNEDDWDYC
;
A
#
# COMPACT_ATOMS: atom_id res chain seq x y z
N MET A 1 24.88 -36.78 -46.97
CA MET A 1 24.36 -35.63 -46.19
C MET A 1 24.21 -34.50 -47.17
N ALA A 2 23.00 -33.99 -47.38
CA ALA A 2 22.83 -32.80 -48.21
C ALA A 2 23.19 -31.58 -47.35
N ASP A 3 24.33 -30.97 -47.64
CA ASP A 3 24.68 -29.68 -47.07
C ASP A 3 23.74 -28.65 -47.70
N TRP A 4 23.01 -27.92 -46.87
CA TRP A 4 22.10 -26.88 -47.34
C TRP A 4 22.97 -25.67 -47.73
N ILE A 5 22.83 -25.21 -48.97
CA ILE A 5 23.65 -24.13 -49.56
C ILE A 5 22.72 -22.95 -49.85
N ASP A 6 23.17 -21.72 -49.58
CA ASP A 6 22.42 -20.50 -49.87
C ASP A 6 22.40 -20.20 -51.40
N PRO A 7 21.61 -19.23 -51.88
CA PRO A 7 21.56 -18.85 -53.30
C PRO A 7 22.92 -18.41 -53.88
N ASP A 8 23.89 -18.07 -53.02
CA ASP A 8 25.22 -17.58 -53.38
C ASP A 8 26.30 -18.68 -53.31
N GLY A 9 25.91 -19.93 -53.03
CA GLY A 9 26.82 -21.07 -53.02
C GLY A 9 27.55 -21.30 -51.69
N ASN A 10 27.22 -20.57 -50.63
CA ASN A 10 27.85 -20.74 -49.32
C ASN A 10 27.12 -21.81 -48.48
N PRO A 11 27.85 -22.63 -47.69
CA PRO A 11 27.23 -23.57 -46.78
C PRO A 11 26.42 -22.81 -45.73
N ILE A 12 25.12 -23.10 -45.64
CA ILE A 12 24.27 -22.63 -44.56
C ILE A 12 24.72 -23.35 -43.30
N ASN A 13 25.37 -22.64 -42.39
CA ASN A 13 25.76 -23.19 -41.09
C ASN A 13 24.54 -23.28 -40.16
N ILE A 14 23.68 -24.27 -40.41
CA ILE A 14 22.44 -24.53 -39.67
C ILE A 14 22.68 -24.65 -38.17
N ILE A 15 23.87 -25.13 -37.77
CA ILE A 15 24.26 -25.29 -36.37
C ILE A 15 24.42 -23.93 -35.71
N GLU A 16 25.11 -22.99 -36.35
CA GLU A 16 25.28 -21.62 -35.85
C GLU A 16 23.97 -20.84 -35.82
N THR A 17 23.13 -20.97 -36.85
CA THR A 17 21.81 -20.32 -36.89
C THR A 17 20.91 -20.83 -35.76
N LYS A 18 20.81 -22.15 -35.58
CA LYS A 18 20.02 -22.75 -34.49
C LYS A 18 20.55 -22.38 -33.11
N LYS A 19 21.87 -22.32 -32.94
CA LYS A 19 22.51 -21.89 -31.69
C LYS A 19 22.16 -20.44 -31.35
N TYR A 20 22.23 -19.54 -32.34
CA TYR A 20 21.85 -18.14 -32.16
C TYR A 20 20.36 -18.00 -31.81
N GLU A 21 19.47 -18.71 -32.50
CA GLU A 21 18.03 -18.70 -32.19
C GLU A 21 17.74 -19.21 -30.78
N PHE A 22 18.44 -20.28 -30.36
CA PHE A 22 18.35 -20.83 -29.02
C PHE A 22 18.84 -19.83 -27.95
N ASP A 23 19.99 -19.19 -28.16
CA ASP A 23 20.52 -18.18 -27.25
C ASP A 23 19.57 -16.97 -27.11
N VAL A 24 18.93 -16.56 -28.21
CA VAL A 24 17.91 -15.50 -28.19
C VAL A 24 16.67 -15.94 -27.44
N PHE A 25 16.23 -17.19 -27.63
CA PHE A 25 15.10 -17.77 -26.92
C PHE A 25 15.36 -17.83 -25.41
N GLU A 26 16.51 -18.36 -24.98
CA GLU A 26 16.88 -18.44 -23.56
C GLU A 26 16.95 -17.04 -22.91
N LYS A 27 17.52 -16.05 -23.60
CA LYS A 27 17.56 -14.66 -23.11
C LYS A 27 16.16 -14.08 -22.92
N LYS A 28 15.25 -14.35 -23.87
CA LYS A 28 13.86 -13.90 -23.76
C LYS A 28 13.13 -14.61 -22.63
N LEU A 29 13.32 -15.92 -22.48
CA LEU A 29 12.72 -16.71 -21.42
C LEU A 29 13.16 -16.18 -20.05
N LYS A 30 14.47 -16.02 -19.84
CA LYS A 30 15.02 -15.48 -18.60
C LYS A 30 14.49 -14.09 -18.28
N LYS A 31 14.36 -13.21 -19.28
CA LYS A 31 13.77 -11.88 -19.09
C LYS A 31 12.31 -11.96 -18.66
N LEU A 32 11.53 -12.87 -19.23
CA LEU A 32 10.13 -13.08 -18.84
C LEU A 32 10.01 -13.63 -17.42
N GLU A 33 10.88 -14.56 -17.04
CA GLU A 33 10.93 -15.10 -15.66
C GLU A 33 11.27 -14.01 -14.63
N GLU A 34 12.23 -13.13 -14.94
CA GLU A 34 12.59 -12.00 -14.07
C GLU A 34 11.43 -10.99 -13.93
N ILE A 35 10.72 -10.72 -15.03
CA ILE A 35 9.52 -9.86 -15.01
C ILE A 35 8.42 -10.50 -14.17
N LEU A 36 8.14 -11.79 -14.37
CA LEU A 36 7.11 -12.50 -13.63
C LEU A 36 7.40 -12.48 -12.13
N LYS A 37 8.64 -12.80 -11.74
CA LYS A 37 9.07 -12.75 -10.32
C LYS A 37 8.90 -11.36 -9.70
N THR A 38 9.16 -10.31 -10.48
CA THR A 38 8.98 -8.92 -10.03
C THR A 38 7.50 -8.59 -9.85
N GLN A 39 6.65 -9.04 -10.77
CA GLN A 39 5.20 -8.85 -10.69
C GLN A 39 4.59 -9.59 -9.51
N GLU A 40 4.98 -10.85 -9.28
CA GLU A 40 4.52 -11.64 -8.14
C GLU A 40 4.88 -10.97 -6.81
N LYS A 41 6.13 -10.49 -6.69
CA LYS A 41 6.55 -9.72 -5.51
C LYS A 41 5.69 -8.47 -5.33
N ARG A 42 5.42 -7.73 -6.42
CA ARG A 42 4.63 -6.51 -6.36
C ARG A 42 3.17 -6.77 -5.97
N VAL A 43 2.57 -7.84 -6.46
CA VAL A 43 1.22 -8.25 -6.05
C VAL A 43 1.20 -8.55 -4.55
N GLY A 44 2.19 -9.30 -4.04
CA GLY A 44 2.29 -9.58 -2.61
C GLY A 44 2.46 -8.32 -1.74
N GLU A 45 3.18 -7.31 -2.21
CA GLU A 45 3.27 -6.00 -1.55
C GLU A 45 1.90 -5.29 -1.53
N LEU A 46 1.22 -5.24 -2.68
CA LEU A 46 -0.09 -4.59 -2.81
C LEU A 46 -1.17 -5.27 -1.95
N GLU A 47 -1.14 -6.59 -1.83
CA GLU A 47 -2.07 -7.32 -0.95
C GLU A 47 -1.85 -6.99 0.53
N ARG A 48 -0.60 -6.76 0.95
CA ARG A 48 -0.28 -6.34 2.32
C ARG A 48 -0.77 -4.92 2.57
N GLU A 49 -0.44 -3.99 1.67
CA GLU A 49 -0.93 -2.61 1.73
C GLU A 49 -2.46 -2.56 1.77
N TYR A 50 -3.14 -3.36 0.93
CA TYR A 50 -4.60 -3.46 0.94
C TYR A 50 -5.15 -3.93 2.29
N LYS A 51 -4.55 -4.95 2.90
CA LYS A 51 -4.98 -5.44 4.23
C LYS A 51 -4.81 -4.38 5.30
N GLU A 52 -3.70 -3.63 5.28
CA GLU A 52 -3.46 -2.54 6.22
C GLU A 52 -4.48 -1.41 6.05
N TYR A 53 -4.71 -0.94 4.81
CA TYR A 53 -5.70 0.11 4.54
C TYR A 53 -7.12 -0.35 4.87
N LYS A 54 -7.45 -1.61 4.59
CA LYS A 54 -8.74 -2.18 4.96
C LYS A 54 -8.93 -2.17 6.48
N LYS A 55 -7.92 -2.64 7.24
CA LYS A 55 -7.95 -2.61 8.71
C LYS A 55 -8.17 -1.19 9.24
N VAL A 56 -7.46 -0.21 8.69
CA VAL A 56 -7.65 1.21 9.05
C VAL A 56 -9.06 1.69 8.70
N GLY A 57 -9.57 1.35 7.51
CA GLY A 57 -10.92 1.70 7.08
C GLY A 57 -12.01 1.11 7.99
N ASP A 58 -11.87 -0.16 8.35
CA ASP A 58 -12.78 -0.87 9.26
C ASP A 58 -12.75 -0.22 10.65
N LEU A 59 -11.56 0.12 11.16
CA LEU A 59 -11.40 0.86 12.43
C LEU A 59 -12.11 2.21 12.40
N ILE A 60 -11.93 3.00 11.33
CA ILE A 60 -12.61 4.29 11.17
C ILE A 60 -14.13 4.08 11.14
N TYR A 61 -14.61 3.12 10.35
CA TYR A 61 -16.04 2.89 10.16
C TYR A 61 -16.74 2.50 11.46
N GLN A 62 -16.17 1.57 12.21
CA GLN A 62 -16.72 1.15 13.50
C GLN A 62 -16.76 2.28 14.52
N ASN A 63 -15.82 3.22 14.42
CA ASN A 63 -15.68 4.34 15.33
C ASN A 63 -16.28 5.65 14.80
N MET A 64 -16.97 5.63 13.65
CA MET A 64 -17.39 6.83 12.94
C MET A 64 -18.26 7.76 13.80
N SER A 65 -19.20 7.20 14.56
CA SER A 65 -20.08 7.98 15.45
C SER A 65 -19.30 8.70 16.54
N THR A 66 -18.30 8.04 17.12
CA THR A 66 -17.42 8.61 18.14
C THR A 66 -16.51 9.68 17.55
N ILE A 67 -15.97 9.45 16.35
CA ILE A 67 -15.17 10.43 15.60
C ILE A 67 -16.00 11.68 15.31
N ASP A 68 -17.21 11.51 14.78
CA ASP A 68 -18.15 12.61 14.51
C ASP A 68 -18.49 13.41 15.77
N PHE A 69 -18.69 12.70 16.89
CA PHE A 69 -18.92 13.34 18.18
C PHE A 69 -17.73 14.21 18.60
N ILE A 70 -16.51 13.66 18.57
CA ILE A 70 -15.27 14.37 18.94
C ILE A 70 -15.10 15.62 18.07
N LEU A 71 -15.26 15.48 16.75
CA LEU A 71 -15.15 16.59 15.80
C LEU A 71 -16.15 17.69 16.11
N ASN A 72 -17.40 17.33 16.41
CA ASN A 72 -18.44 18.31 16.73
C ASN A 72 -18.22 19.00 18.08
N GLU A 73 -17.68 18.31 19.08
CA GLU A 73 -17.29 18.93 20.36
C GLU A 73 -16.15 19.92 20.17
N ILE A 74 -15.07 19.53 19.49
CA ILE A 74 -13.93 20.40 19.22
C ILE A 74 -14.35 21.60 18.39
N ARG A 75 -15.18 21.42 17.36
CA ARG A 75 -15.70 22.50 16.53
C ARG A 75 -16.57 23.48 17.33
N ARG A 76 -17.41 22.97 18.25
CA ARG A 76 -18.20 23.82 19.16
C ARG A 76 -17.31 24.62 20.08
N GLU A 77 -16.26 24.03 20.61
CA GLU A 77 -15.30 24.73 21.45
C GLU A 77 -14.51 25.78 20.69
N HIS A 78 -14.02 25.47 19.49
CA HIS A 78 -13.34 26.45 18.63
C HIS A 78 -14.22 27.66 18.31
N LYS A 79 -15.51 27.44 18.05
CA LYS A 79 -16.47 28.53 17.81
C LYS A 79 -16.66 29.48 18.99
N LYS A 80 -16.34 29.08 20.22
CA LYS A 80 -16.44 29.95 21.41
C LYS A 80 -15.30 30.98 21.49
N GLY A 81 -14.36 30.97 20.55
CA GLY A 81 -13.21 31.89 20.51
C GLY A 81 -11.90 31.45 21.19
N PRO A 82 -11.74 30.27 21.84
CA PRO A 82 -10.42 29.83 22.28
C PRO A 82 -9.56 29.46 21.07
N GLY A 83 -8.29 29.88 21.06
CA GLY A 83 -7.32 29.42 20.07
C GLY A 83 -6.96 27.93 20.25
N TRP A 84 -6.42 27.32 19.20
CA TRP A 84 -6.09 25.88 19.15
C TRP A 84 -5.26 25.38 20.34
N SER A 85 -4.31 26.18 20.85
CA SER A 85 -3.52 25.80 22.03
C SER A 85 -4.37 25.56 23.28
N ALA A 86 -5.41 26.36 23.50
CA ALA A 86 -6.32 26.18 24.64
C ALA A 86 -7.24 24.96 24.43
N ILE A 87 -7.66 24.71 23.19
CA ILE A 87 -8.44 23.53 22.83
C ILE A 87 -7.60 22.26 23.03
N GLY A 88 -6.36 22.23 22.56
CA GLY A 88 -5.43 21.12 22.79
C GLY A 88 -5.28 20.80 24.26
N LYS A 89 -5.00 21.79 25.11
CA LYS A 89 -4.94 21.59 26.58
C LYS A 89 -6.23 21.03 27.18
N LYS A 90 -7.40 21.40 26.63
CA LYS A 90 -8.71 20.96 27.12
C LYS A 90 -9.06 19.52 26.71
N PHE A 91 -8.58 19.06 25.56
CA PHE A 91 -8.98 17.78 24.97
C PHE A 91 -7.89 16.71 24.96
N SER A 92 -6.61 17.08 25.06
CA SER A 92 -5.51 16.11 25.19
C SER A 92 -5.76 15.12 26.31
N ARG A 93 -5.47 13.84 26.03
CA ARG A 93 -5.68 12.67 26.88
C ARG A 93 -7.13 12.35 27.24
N LYS A 94 -8.13 13.02 26.63
CA LYS A 94 -9.53 12.63 26.84
C LYS A 94 -9.87 11.39 26.02
N LYS A 95 -10.59 10.47 26.65
CA LYS A 95 -11.08 9.23 26.04
C LYS A 95 -12.59 9.29 25.82
N PHE A 96 -13.02 8.87 24.64
CA PHE A 96 -14.41 8.76 24.22
C PHE A 96 -14.60 7.39 23.58
N ASN A 97 -15.42 6.52 24.17
CA ASN A 97 -15.75 5.19 23.64
C ASN A 97 -14.54 4.42 23.06
N GLY A 98 -13.44 4.31 23.81
CA GLY A 98 -12.25 3.58 23.35
C GLY A 98 -11.23 4.42 22.57
N ILE A 99 -11.61 5.61 22.07
CA ILE A 99 -10.74 6.53 21.35
C ILE A 99 -10.16 7.57 22.30
N GLU A 100 -8.84 7.67 22.37
CA GLU A 100 -8.14 8.73 23.11
C GLU A 100 -7.66 9.83 22.15
N ILE A 101 -7.85 11.10 22.53
CA ILE A 101 -7.22 12.23 21.84
C ILE A 101 -5.81 12.38 22.38
N ASP A 102 -4.80 12.08 21.58
CA ASP A 102 -3.39 12.25 21.97
C ASP A 102 -3.01 13.73 21.94
N GLU A 103 -3.21 14.38 20.79
CA GLU A 103 -2.81 15.76 20.56
C GLU A 103 -3.82 16.49 19.65
N ILE A 104 -4.00 17.80 19.89
CA ILE A 104 -4.57 18.72 18.90
C ILE A 104 -3.53 19.78 18.59
N LYS A 105 -3.13 19.85 17.32
CA LYS A 105 -2.11 20.78 16.83
C LYS A 105 -2.68 22.17 16.60
N ASN A 106 -1.79 23.15 16.48
CA ASN A 106 -2.15 24.55 16.26
C ASN A 106 -2.79 24.85 14.90
N ASP A 107 -2.73 23.90 13.96
CA ASP A 107 -3.40 23.96 12.65
C ASP A 107 -4.80 23.32 12.66
N GLY A 108 -5.23 22.78 13.79
CA GLY A 108 -6.51 22.07 13.94
C GLY A 108 -6.45 20.57 13.64
N SER A 109 -5.28 20.02 13.31
CA SER A 109 -5.10 18.57 13.17
C SER A 109 -5.28 17.87 14.52
N ILE A 110 -6.01 16.75 14.54
CA ILE A 110 -6.31 15.97 15.74
C ILE A 110 -5.67 14.59 15.57
N ILE A 111 -4.83 14.20 16.53
CA ILE A 111 -4.25 12.86 16.61
C ILE A 111 -5.05 12.07 17.63
N ILE A 112 -5.58 10.92 17.21
CA ILE A 112 -6.34 10.00 18.04
C ILE A 112 -5.70 8.62 18.07
N ASN A 113 -5.83 7.95 19.20
CA ASN A 113 -5.47 6.54 19.38
C ASN A 113 -6.75 5.74 19.54
N VAL A 114 -6.90 4.67 18.77
CA VAL A 114 -8.03 3.74 18.87
C VAL A 114 -7.47 2.44 19.45
N ASN A 115 -7.93 2.04 20.66
CA ASN A 115 -7.47 0.79 21.25
C ASN A 115 -8.09 -0.41 20.51
N GLU A 116 -7.24 -1.36 20.12
CA GLU A 116 -7.61 -2.63 19.48
C GLU A 116 -7.96 -3.74 20.49
N ASP A 117 -8.44 -3.42 21.69
CA ASP A 117 -8.58 -4.42 22.77
C ASP A 117 -9.73 -5.47 22.55
N ASP A 118 -10.48 -5.42 21.45
CA ASP A 118 -11.66 -6.30 21.21
C ASP A 118 -11.65 -7.02 19.82
N TRP A 119 -10.48 -7.37 19.26
CA TRP A 119 -10.39 -7.92 17.89
C TRP A 119 -10.09 -9.43 17.78
N ASP A 120 -10.42 -10.22 18.79
CA ASP A 120 -10.51 -11.69 18.66
C ASP A 120 -11.95 -12.10 18.30
N TYR A 121 -12.40 -11.89 17.07
CA TYR A 121 -13.54 -12.66 16.54
C TYR A 121 -13.42 -12.91 15.03
N CYS A 122 -13.24 -14.21 14.73
CA CYS A 122 -13.52 -14.95 13.50
C CYS A 122 -12.48 -14.91 12.36
#